data_AF-A0A8S3IMB4-F1
#
_entry.id   AF-A0A8S3IMB4-F1
#
_cell.length_a   1.000
_cell.length_b   1.000
_cell.length_c   1.000
_cell.angle_alpha   90.00
_cell.angle_beta   90.00
_cell.angle_gamma   90.00
#
_symmetry.space_group_name_H-M   'P 1'
#
loop_
_entity.id
_entity.type
_entity.pdbx_description
1 polymer ?
#
loop_
_entity_poly.entity_id
_entity_poly.type
_entity_poly.pdbx_seq_one_letter_code
_entity_poly.pdbx_strand_id
1 'polypeptide(L)' 'MVFVNSYSISSIEENEGQLNTPANHDINVIPAWLAGYSGKGVTISIIDDGLDHKHPELIDRY' A
#
# COMPACT_ATOMS: atom_id res chain seq x y z
N MET A 1 5.45 3.63 9.39
CA MET A 1 4.70 4.63 8.61
C MET A 1 3.60 3.87 7.89
N VAL A 2 2.36 3.99 8.34
CA VAL A 2 1.19 3.37 7.71
C VAL A 2 0.36 4.52 7.19
N PHE A 3 0.28 4.67 5.88
CA PHE A 3 -0.57 5.67 5.26
C PHE A 3 -1.97 5.08 5.13
N VAL A 4 -2.89 5.52 5.99
CA VAL A 4 -4.32 5.14 5.92
C VAL A 4 -5.07 5.91 4.82
N ASN A 5 -4.38 6.84 4.14
CA ASN A 5 -5.00 7.83 3.25
C ASN A 5 -4.70 7.59 1.76
N SER A 6 -4.44 6.33 1.38
CA SER A 6 -4.27 5.94 -0.01
C SER A 6 -5.53 5.23 -0.49
N TYR A 7 -6.06 5.66 -1.62
CA TYR A 7 -7.32 5.21 -2.25
C TYR A 7 -7.38 3.70 -2.52
N SER A 8 -6.30 2.95 -2.35
CA SER A 8 -6.26 1.48 -2.55
C SER A 8 -6.42 0.67 -1.25
N ILE A 9 -6.51 1.34 -0.09
CA ILE A 9 -6.27 0.72 1.24
C ILE A 9 -7.51 0.67 2.15
N SER A 10 -8.53 1.52 1.98
CA SER A 10 -9.70 1.55 2.88
C SER A 10 -10.89 0.75 2.34
N SER A 11 -11.42 -0.16 3.18
CA SER A 11 -12.56 -1.05 2.93
C SER A 11 -13.81 -0.69 3.75
N ILE A 12 -14.03 0.59 4.03
CA ILE A 12 -15.17 1.05 4.85
C ILE A 12 -15.68 2.38 4.32
N GLU A 13 -16.74 2.29 3.50
CA GLU A 13 -17.72 3.32 3.10
C GLU A 13 -17.24 4.68 2.52
N GLU A 14 -15.95 5.03 2.62
CA GLU A 14 -15.37 6.31 2.18
C GLU A 14 -14.21 6.10 1.18
N ASN A 15 -14.28 5.09 0.33
CA ASN A 15 -13.32 4.91 -0.74
C ASN A 15 -13.99 5.05 -2.11
N GLU A 16 -13.71 6.14 -2.82
CA GLU A 16 -14.21 6.37 -4.19
C GLU A 16 -13.51 5.50 -5.26
N GLY A 17 -12.68 4.54 -4.83
CA GLY A 17 -11.89 3.68 -5.72
C GLY A 17 -10.77 4.44 -6.42
N GLN A 18 -9.82 3.71 -7.02
CA GLN A 18 -8.88 4.34 -7.94
C GLN A 18 -9.58 4.56 -9.29
N LEU A 19 -9.68 5.80 -9.74
CA LEU A 19 -10.03 6.16 -11.13
C LEU A 19 -11.35 5.53 -11.63
N ASN A 20 -12.50 5.91 -11.07
CA ASN A 20 -13.83 5.45 -11.48
C ASN A 20 -14.08 3.93 -11.34
N THR A 21 -13.31 3.23 -10.50
CA THR A 21 -13.61 1.85 -10.14
C THR A 21 -14.78 1.79 -9.14
N PRO A 22 -15.68 0.79 -9.23
CA PRO A 22 -16.75 0.66 -8.25
C PRO A 22 -16.18 0.48 -6.84
N ALA A 23 -16.82 1.07 -5.84
CA ALA A 23 -16.51 0.86 -4.42
C ALA A 23 -16.37 -0.64 -4.08
N ASN A 24 -15.51 -0.96 -3.10
CA ASN A 24 -15.16 -2.32 -2.67
C ASN A 24 -14.31 -3.17 -3.65
N HIS A 25 -13.63 -2.55 -4.61
CA HIS A 25 -12.55 -3.19 -5.38
C HIS A 25 -11.17 -2.82 -4.82
N ASP A 26 -11.03 -2.85 -3.51
CA ASP A 26 -9.76 -2.69 -2.80
C ASP A 26 -9.23 -4.06 -2.32
N ILE A 27 -7.98 -4.08 -1.88
CA ILE A 27 -7.31 -5.31 -1.42
C ILE A 27 -7.72 -5.75 0.00
N ASN A 28 -8.59 -4.99 0.67
CA ASN A 28 -9.04 -5.20 2.05
C ASN A 28 -7.88 -5.53 3.02
N VAL A 29 -6.83 -4.71 3.01
CA VAL A 29 -5.59 -4.97 3.77
C VAL A 29 -5.69 -4.57 5.25
N ILE A 30 -6.69 -3.75 5.61
CA ILE A 30 -6.86 -3.22 6.97
C ILE A 30 -6.89 -4.32 8.04
N PRO A 31 -7.65 -5.43 7.91
CA PRO A 31 -7.66 -6.49 8.91
C PRO A 31 -6.27 -7.13 9.13
N ALA A 32 -5.48 -7.29 8.07
CA ALA A 32 -4.13 -7.85 8.16
C ALA A 32 -3.18 -6.92 8.94
N TRP A 33 -3.27 -5.61 8.72
CA TRP A 33 -2.49 -4.62 9.46
C TRP A 33 -2.92 -4.52 10.92
N LEU A 34 -4.23 -4.56 11.21
CA LEU A 34 -4.74 -4.61 12.58
C LEU A 34 -4.28 -5.88 13.31
N ALA A 35 -4.11 -7.00 12.59
CA ALA A 35 -3.49 -8.22 13.11
C ALA A 35 -1.95 -8.14 13.23
N GLY A 36 -1.32 -7.02 12.86
CA GLY A 36 0.11 -6.78 13.00
C GLY A 36 0.99 -7.22 11.83
N TYR A 37 0.40 -7.73 10.74
CA TYR A 37 1.15 -8.11 9.54
C TYR A 37 1.57 -6.85 8.77
N SER A 38 2.88 -6.68 8.57
CA SER A 38 3.46 -5.47 7.93
C SER A 38 4.40 -5.77 6.77
N GLY A 39 4.64 -7.04 6.46
CA GLY A 39 5.66 -7.44 5.48
C GLY A 39 7.10 -7.39 6.02
N LYS A 40 7.32 -7.13 7.31
CA LYS A 40 8.65 -7.18 7.93
C LYS A 40 9.30 -8.55 7.69
N GLY A 41 10.51 -8.56 7.13
CA GLY A 41 11.27 -9.76 6.81
C GLY A 41 10.97 -10.37 5.44
N VAL A 42 10.12 -9.73 4.63
CA VAL A 42 9.87 -10.10 3.23
C VAL A 42 10.74 -9.23 2.33
N THR A 43 11.45 -9.86 1.38
CA THR A 43 12.19 -9.18 0.32
C THR A 43 11.37 -9.20 -0.97
N ILE A 44 11.22 -8.05 -1.61
CA ILE A 44 10.47 -7.90 -2.86
C ILE A 44 11.45 -7.41 -3.93
N SER A 45 11.46 -8.07 -5.09
CA SER A 45 12.19 -7.60 -6.27
C SER A 45 11.23 -6.94 -7.24
N ILE A 46 11.53 -5.70 -7.63
CA ILE A 46 10.78 -4.95 -8.63
C ILE A 46 11.62 -4.96 -9.91
N ILE A 47 11.08 -5.50 -10.99
CA ILE A 47 11.73 -5.53 -12.30
C ILE A 47 11.02 -4.51 -13.18
N ASP A 48 11.60 -3.31 -13.25
CA ASP A 48 11.06 -2.14 -13.97
C ASP A 48 12.20 -1.31 -14.59
N ASP A 49 11.88 -0.15 -15.17
CA ASP A 49 12.83 0.77 -15.80
C ASP A 49 13.81 1.46 -14.84
N GLY A 50 13.49 1.47 -13.54
CA GLY A 50 14.35 1.93 -12.46
C GLY A 50 13.62 2.16 -11.15
N LEU A 51 14.37 2.45 -10.10
CA LEU A 51 13.84 2.86 -8.79
C LEU A 51 14.63 4.09 -8.34
N ASP A 52 13.94 5.12 -7.83
CA ASP A 52 14.61 6.25 -7.20
C ASP A 52 15.01 5.89 -5.76
N HIS A 53 16.23 5.39 -5.59
CA HIS A 53 16.75 4.96 -4.29
C HIS A 53 16.99 6.13 -3.32
N LYS A 54 16.93 7.38 -3.79
CA LYS A 54 17.13 8.57 -2.95
C LYS A 54 15.83 9.18 -2.46
N HIS A 55 14.68 8.63 -2.87
CA HIS A 55 13.39 9.15 -2.44
C HIS A 55 13.26 9.02 -0.91
N PRO A 56 12.91 10.10 -0.18
CA PRO A 56 12.92 10.13 1.29
C PRO A 56 11.98 9.09 1.93
N GLU A 57 10.98 8.59 1.19
CA GLU A 57 10.07 7.54 1.68
C GLU A 57 10.56 6.10 1.41
N LEU A 58 11.56 5.94 0.53
CA LEU A 58 12.09 4.64 0.11
C LEU A 58 13.52 4.39 0.64
N ILE A 59 14.25 5.44 1.02
CA ILE A 59 15.65 5.37 1.43
C ILE A 59 15.90 4.43 2.62
N ASP A 60 14.92 4.31 3.53
CA ASP A 60 15.00 3.42 4.70
C ASP A 60 14.49 1.99 4.42
N ARG A 61 14.14 1.66 3.16
CA ARG A 61 13.45 0.41 2.79
C ARG A 61 13.98 -0.31 1.54
N TYR A 62 15.11 0.12 0.97
CA TYR A 62 15.76 -0.58 -0.14
C TYR A 62 16.88 -1.52 0.32
#